data_AF-A0A1F5YUT4-F1
#
_entry.id   AF-A0A1F5YUT4-F1
#
_cell.length_a   1.000
_cell.length_b   1.000
_cell.length_c   1.000
_cell.angle_alpha   90.00
_cell.angle_beta   90.00
_cell.angle_gamma   90.00
#
_symmetry.space_group_name_H-M   'P 1'
#
loop_
_entity.id
_entity.type
_entity.pdbx_description
1 polymer ?
#
loop_
_entity_poly.entity_id
_entity_poly.type
_entity_poly.pdbx_seq_one_letter_code
_entity_poly.pdbx_strand_id
1 'polypeptide(L)'
;MFKDATKHSLILLTALFLTFLWVENPFLVDFSLQLTAALIIFLVLAHKIFKIRSFLLTESTVSVISVALITSATGGLTSPFFFLNLFLLFELSLLLEPSIAIILTLSLMVFYLFTNQVGPSLYNLTAFLSFLFMTPLAYLVGNIYRKVINQRKEINNLSRKIENLEYGTEFPVIKS
;
A
#
# COMPACT_ATOMS: atom_id res chain seq x y z
N MET A 1 -3.27 -0.21 18.14
CA MET A 1 -2.74 0.61 17.03
C MET A 1 -1.52 -0.04 16.35
N PHE A 2 -0.51 -0.50 17.10
CA PHE A 2 0.68 -1.15 16.49
C PHE A 2 0.52 -2.61 16.09
N LYS A 3 -0.35 -3.41 16.72
CA LYS A 3 -0.44 -4.86 16.49
C LYS A 3 -0.82 -5.23 15.04
N ASP A 4 -1.70 -4.48 14.41
CA ASP A 4 -2.12 -4.74 13.02
C ASP A 4 -1.06 -4.23 12.04
N ALA A 5 -0.51 -3.04 12.30
CA ALA A 5 0.61 -2.48 11.55
C ALA A 5 1.83 -3.42 11.50
N THR A 6 2.15 -4.08 12.62
CA THR A 6 3.27 -5.05 12.67
C THR A 6 3.03 -6.30 11.84
N LYS A 7 1.77 -6.77 11.74
CA LYS A 7 1.43 -7.93 10.91
C LYS A 7 1.49 -7.56 9.43
N HIS A 8 0.87 -6.43 9.07
CA HIS A 8 0.90 -5.93 7.71
C HIS A 8 2.32 -5.64 7.26
N SER A 9 3.14 -5.00 8.09
CA SER A 9 4.54 -4.73 7.77
C SER A 9 5.34 -6.02 7.57
N LEU A 10 5.11 -7.05 8.38
CA LEU A 10 5.79 -8.34 8.23
C LEU A 10 5.45 -8.99 6.88
N ILE A 11 4.18 -8.98 6.50
CA ILE A 11 3.71 -9.54 5.21
C ILE A 11 4.31 -8.76 4.03
N LEU A 12 4.32 -7.43 4.10
CA LEU A 12 4.91 -6.59 3.06
C LEU A 12 6.44 -6.75 2.97
N LEU A 13 7.12 -6.91 4.10
CA LEU A 13 8.55 -7.25 4.14
C LEU A 13 8.82 -8.60 3.49
N THR A 14 8.01 -9.62 3.80
CA THR A 14 8.12 -10.93 3.15
C THR A 14 7.88 -10.83 1.64
N ALA A 15 6.90 -10.03 1.21
CA ALA A 15 6.64 -9.82 -0.21
C ALA A 15 7.80 -9.14 -0.94
N LEU A 16 8.39 -8.11 -0.31
CA LEU A 16 9.55 -7.43 -0.88
C LEU A 16 10.80 -8.34 -0.88
N PHE A 17 10.97 -9.17 0.16
CA PHE A 17 12.03 -10.17 0.21
C PHE A 17 11.88 -11.25 -0.87
N LEU A 18 10.67 -11.73 -1.13
CA LEU A 18 10.41 -12.64 -2.25
C LEU A 18 10.72 -11.98 -3.59
N THR A 19 10.40 -10.69 -3.72
CA THR A 19 10.74 -9.90 -4.92
C THR A 19 12.25 -9.74 -5.07
N PHE A 20 12.98 -9.56 -3.97
CA PHE A 20 14.45 -9.54 -3.97
C PHE A 20 15.03 -10.86 -4.50
N LEU A 21 14.56 -12.00 -3.98
CA LEU A 21 14.99 -13.32 -4.48
C LEU A 21 14.66 -13.53 -5.97
N TRP A 22 13.58 -12.93 -6.45
CA TRP A 22 13.22 -12.96 -7.86
C TRP A 22 14.19 -12.15 -8.73
N VAL A 23 14.47 -10.90 -8.34
CA VAL A 23 15.31 -9.96 -9.10
C VAL A 23 16.78 -10.41 -9.14
N GLU A 24 17.29 -11.00 -8.06
CA GLU A 24 18.66 -11.53 -8.00
C GLU A 24 18.86 -12.81 -8.83
N ASN A 25 17.78 -13.46 -9.28
CA ASN A 25 17.88 -14.69 -10.05
C ASN A 25 18.01 -14.39 -11.56
N PRO A 26 19.12 -14.78 -12.22
CA PRO A 26 19.37 -14.45 -13.64
C PRO A 26 18.33 -15.00 -14.61
N PHE A 27 17.61 -16.08 -14.26
CA PHE A 27 16.59 -16.67 -15.12
C PHE A 27 15.22 -16.04 -14.90
N LEU A 28 14.90 -15.64 -13.68
CA LEU A 28 13.57 -15.10 -13.34
C LEU A 28 13.42 -13.63 -13.69
N VAL A 29 14.53 -12.87 -13.65
CA VAL A 29 14.52 -11.42 -13.89
C VAL A 29 13.95 -11.06 -15.27
N ASP A 30 14.19 -11.89 -16.29
CA ASP A 30 13.67 -11.70 -17.66
C ASP A 30 12.15 -11.83 -17.75
N PHE A 31 11.52 -12.47 -16.76
CA PHE A 31 10.07 -12.63 -16.66
C PHE A 31 9.41 -11.61 -15.72
N SER A 32 10.15 -10.62 -15.22
CA SER A 32 9.65 -9.65 -14.24
C SER A 32 8.43 -8.88 -14.77
N LEU A 33 8.48 -8.41 -16.03
CA LEU A 33 7.37 -7.68 -16.65
C LEU A 33 6.12 -8.55 -16.83
N GLN A 34 6.32 -9.81 -17.21
CA GLN A 34 5.26 -10.80 -17.43
C GLN A 34 4.60 -11.15 -16.09
N LEU A 35 5.39 -11.32 -15.03
CA LEU A 35 4.87 -11.53 -13.68
C LEU A 35 4.08 -10.31 -13.21
N THR A 36 4.58 -9.09 -13.42
CA THR A 36 3.81 -7.89 -13.08
C THR A 36 2.49 -7.80 -13.84
N ALA A 37 2.49 -8.08 -15.14
CA ALA A 37 1.25 -8.10 -15.92
C ALA A 37 0.27 -9.16 -15.39
N ALA A 38 0.74 -10.36 -15.07
CA ALA A 38 -0.07 -11.42 -14.50
C ALA A 38 -0.67 -11.01 -13.14
N LEU A 39 0.11 -10.37 -12.27
CA LEU A 39 -0.34 -9.86 -10.97
C LEU A 39 -1.43 -8.78 -11.10
N ILE A 40 -1.27 -7.85 -12.03
CA ILE A 40 -2.27 -6.80 -12.28
C ILE A 40 -3.57 -7.41 -12.83
N ILE A 41 -3.48 -8.32 -13.81
CA ILE A 41 -4.64 -9.02 -14.36
C ILE A 41 -5.35 -9.81 -13.25
N PHE A 42 -4.58 -10.54 -12.43
CA PHE A 42 -5.11 -11.28 -11.30
C PHE A 42 -5.86 -10.36 -10.33
N LEU A 43 -5.32 -9.19 -9.99
CA LEU A 43 -5.95 -8.23 -9.10
C LEU A 43 -7.28 -7.72 -9.67
N VAL A 44 -7.31 -7.32 -10.95
CA VAL A 44 -8.54 -6.85 -11.62
C VAL A 44 -9.60 -7.96 -11.68
N LEU A 45 -9.18 -9.18 -11.99
CA LEU A 45 -10.10 -10.31 -12.12
C LEU A 45 -10.63 -10.75 -10.76
N ALA A 46 -9.78 -10.77 -9.73
CA ALA A 46 -10.17 -11.07 -8.36
C ALA A 46 -11.19 -10.03 -7.85
N HIS A 47 -10.97 -8.75 -8.12
CA HIS A 47 -11.90 -7.69 -7.74
C HIS A 47 -13.27 -7.87 -8.42
N LYS A 48 -13.27 -8.20 -9.72
CA LYS A 48 -14.49 -8.42 -10.51
C LYS A 48 -15.28 -9.66 -10.06
N ILE A 49 -14.60 -10.77 -9.80
CA ILE A 49 -15.24 -12.05 -9.48
C ILE A 49 -15.75 -12.06 -8.04
N PHE A 50 -14.91 -11.67 -7.10
CA PHE A 50 -15.20 -11.95 -5.69
C PHE A 50 -16.09 -10.89 -5.04
N LYS A 51 -16.21 -9.67 -5.58
CA LYS A 51 -16.98 -8.54 -4.98
C LYS A 51 -16.70 -8.37 -3.46
N ILE A 52 -15.51 -8.77 -3.00
CA ILE A 52 -15.18 -8.80 -1.57
C ILE A 52 -14.94 -7.37 -1.08
N ARG A 53 -15.55 -7.04 0.06
CA ARG A 53 -15.61 -5.69 0.62
C ARG A 53 -14.27 -5.15 1.17
N SER A 54 -13.21 -5.96 1.25
CA SER A 54 -11.91 -5.51 1.76
C SER A 54 -10.77 -6.50 1.43
N PHE A 55 -10.12 -6.34 0.28
CA PHE A 55 -8.88 -7.06 -0.08
C PHE A 55 -7.63 -6.19 0.09
N LEU A 56 -7.72 -5.13 0.92
CA LEU A 56 -6.74 -4.05 1.05
C LEU A 56 -5.30 -4.54 1.26
N LEU A 57 -5.11 -5.59 2.07
CA LEU A 57 -3.78 -6.14 2.34
C LEU A 57 -3.20 -6.83 1.09
N THR A 58 -4.00 -7.64 0.40
CA THR A 58 -3.55 -8.32 -0.82
C THR A 58 -3.34 -7.33 -1.96
N GLU A 59 -4.22 -6.33 -2.11
CA GLU A 59 -4.02 -5.23 -3.07
C GLU A 59 -2.70 -4.53 -2.80
N SER A 60 -2.45 -4.15 -1.54
CA SER A 60 -1.19 -3.55 -1.10
C SER A 60 0.03 -4.44 -1.39
N THR A 61 -0.05 -5.74 -1.09
CA THR A 61 1.03 -6.70 -1.35
C THR A 61 1.33 -6.82 -2.85
N VAL A 62 0.30 -6.93 -3.67
CA VAL A 62 0.43 -7.01 -5.12
C VAL A 62 1.02 -5.73 -5.69
N SER A 63 0.58 -4.55 -5.21
CA SER A 63 1.15 -3.26 -5.59
C SER A 63 2.63 -3.16 -5.25
N VAL A 64 3.06 -3.57 -4.05
CA VAL A 64 4.48 -3.57 -3.65
C VAL A 64 5.32 -4.44 -4.59
N ILE A 65 4.90 -5.68 -4.82
CA ILE A 65 5.62 -6.61 -5.70
C ILE A 65 5.68 -6.06 -7.14
N SER A 66 4.54 -5.58 -7.65
CA SER A 66 4.43 -5.09 -9.03
C SER A 66 5.31 -3.86 -9.28
N VAL A 67 5.30 -2.89 -8.37
CA VAL A 67 6.10 -1.68 -8.47
C VAL A 67 7.59 -2.01 -8.36
N ALA A 68 7.99 -2.85 -7.39
CA ALA A 68 9.38 -3.25 -7.24
C ALA A 68 9.90 -4.02 -8.48
N LEU A 69 9.12 -4.94 -9.03
CA LEU A 69 9.49 -5.67 -10.25
C LEU A 69 9.62 -4.76 -11.48
N ILE A 70 8.62 -3.90 -11.74
CA ILE A 70 8.66 -2.98 -12.90
C ILE A 70 9.87 -2.07 -12.81
N THR A 71 10.10 -1.47 -11.65
CA THR A 71 11.16 -0.49 -11.47
C THR A 71 12.52 -1.17 -11.58
N SER A 72 12.71 -2.34 -10.98
CA SER A 72 13.91 -3.16 -11.17
C SER A 72 14.15 -3.56 -12.62
N ALA A 73 13.12 -4.00 -13.35
CA ALA A 73 13.25 -4.40 -14.75
C ALA A 73 13.54 -3.23 -15.71
N THR A 74 13.25 -1.99 -15.30
CA THR A 74 13.34 -0.79 -16.18
C THR A 74 14.47 0.17 -15.81
N GLY A 75 15.43 -0.26 -14.99
CA GLY A 75 16.63 0.53 -14.64
C GLY A 75 16.70 1.00 -13.19
N GLY A 76 15.84 0.48 -12.30
CA GLY A 76 15.88 0.75 -10.87
C GLY A 76 15.61 2.22 -10.56
N LEU A 77 16.56 2.89 -9.91
CA LEU A 77 16.42 4.30 -9.55
C LEU A 77 16.40 5.25 -10.74
N THR A 78 17.10 4.93 -11.84
CA THR A 78 17.11 5.75 -13.06
C THR A 78 15.89 5.54 -13.94
N SER A 79 15.01 4.61 -13.57
CA SER A 79 13.81 4.31 -14.31
C SER A 79 12.85 5.51 -14.31
N PRO A 80 12.26 5.85 -15.48
CA PRO A 80 11.12 6.77 -15.53
C PRO A 80 9.94 6.33 -14.66
N PHE A 81 9.84 5.04 -14.32
CA PHE A 81 8.81 4.48 -13.44
C PHE A 81 9.14 4.57 -11.96
N PHE A 82 10.31 5.11 -11.57
CA PHE A 82 10.72 5.22 -10.17
C PHE A 82 9.68 5.94 -9.29
N PHE A 83 8.98 6.95 -9.85
CA PHE A 83 7.92 7.68 -9.14
C PHE A 83 6.79 6.77 -8.62
N LEU A 84 6.59 5.58 -9.20
CA LEU A 84 5.63 4.60 -8.70
C LEU A 84 5.97 4.15 -7.27
N ASN A 85 7.24 4.08 -6.89
CA ASN A 85 7.62 3.80 -5.51
C ASN A 85 7.20 4.93 -4.57
N LEU A 86 7.31 6.18 -5.02
CA LEU A 86 6.85 7.34 -4.25
C LEU A 86 5.33 7.30 -4.09
N PHE A 87 4.61 7.00 -5.18
CA PHE A 87 3.15 6.84 -5.15
C PHE A 87 2.72 5.67 -4.24
N LEU A 88 3.45 4.56 -4.26
CA LEU A 88 3.23 3.40 -3.41
C LEU A 88 3.29 3.75 -1.92
N LEU A 89 4.17 4.68 -1.50
CA LEU A 89 4.18 5.17 -0.12
C LEU A 89 2.84 5.81 0.27
N PHE A 90 2.25 6.61 -0.63
CA PHE A 90 0.95 7.23 -0.41
C PHE A 90 -0.16 6.18 -0.42
N GLU A 91 -0.17 5.30 -1.41
CA GLU A 91 -1.13 4.21 -1.54
C GLU A 91 -1.20 3.39 -0.24
N LEU A 92 -0.07 2.91 0.27
CA LEU A 92 -0.05 2.10 1.49
C LEU A 92 -0.45 2.90 2.73
N SER A 93 -0.05 4.17 2.81
CA SER A 93 -0.43 5.04 3.94
C SER A 93 -1.95 5.30 3.98
N LEU A 94 -2.61 5.31 2.81
CA LEU A 94 -4.04 5.50 2.66
C LEU A 94 -4.84 4.21 2.85
N LEU A 95 -4.39 3.10 2.27
CA LEU A 95 -5.10 1.81 2.32
C LEU A 95 -4.92 1.08 3.66
N LEU A 96 -3.73 1.18 4.26
CA LEU A 96 -3.38 0.49 5.50
C LEU A 96 -3.09 1.53 6.61
N GLU A 97 -2.10 1.29 7.46
CA GLU A 97 -1.67 2.20 8.51
C GLU A 97 -0.61 3.21 8.00
N PRO A 98 -0.70 4.50 8.39
CA PRO A 98 0.27 5.51 7.93
C PRO A 98 1.72 5.17 8.27
N SER A 99 1.96 4.49 9.40
CA SER A 99 3.30 4.04 9.81
C SER A 99 3.95 3.05 8.83
N ILE A 100 3.16 2.38 7.99
CA ILE A 100 3.68 1.45 6.98
C ILE A 100 4.52 2.19 5.94
N ALA A 101 4.20 3.45 5.62
CA ALA A 101 5.04 4.24 4.71
C ALA A 101 6.48 4.32 5.21
N ILE A 102 6.70 4.51 6.52
CA ILE A 102 8.05 4.59 7.11
C ILE A 102 8.79 3.26 6.95
N ILE A 103 8.12 2.15 7.26
CA ILE A 103 8.72 0.82 7.16
C ILE A 103 9.02 0.48 5.70
N LEU A 104 8.08 0.77 4.79
CA LEU A 104 8.24 0.51 3.36
C LEU A 104 9.40 1.32 2.78
N THR A 105 9.54 2.60 3.14
CA THR A 105 10.67 3.43 2.71
C THR A 105 12.00 2.79 3.06
N LEU A 106 12.19 2.40 4.34
CA LEU A 106 13.42 1.74 4.76
C LEU A 106 13.64 0.42 4.00
N SER A 107 12.56 -0.35 3.82
CA SER A 107 12.61 -1.63 3.12
C SER A 107 12.98 -1.48 1.64
N LEU A 108 12.42 -0.47 0.95
CA LEU A 108 12.74 -0.16 -0.44
C LEU A 108 14.16 0.37 -0.59
N MET A 109 14.62 1.23 0.32
CA MET A 109 16.02 1.69 0.32
C MET A 109 16.97 0.51 0.47
N VAL A 110 16.70 -0.41 1.40
CA VAL A 110 17.47 -1.65 1.55
C VAL A 110 17.39 -2.48 0.27
N PHE A 111 16.20 -2.69 -0.29
CA PHE A 111 16.00 -3.45 -1.52
C PHE A 111 16.85 -2.92 -2.69
N TYR A 112 16.83 -1.60 -2.96
CA TYR A 112 17.61 -1.03 -4.06
C TYR A 112 19.12 -1.08 -3.83
N LEU A 113 19.57 -0.95 -2.57
CA LEU A 113 20.98 -1.09 -2.22
C LEU A 113 21.48 -2.53 -2.45
N PHE A 114 20.71 -3.52 -2.00
CA PHE A 114 21.11 -4.93 -2.11
C PHE A 114 20.97 -5.50 -3.52
N THR A 115 20.07 -4.96 -4.35
CA THR A 115 19.95 -5.33 -5.77
C THR A 115 20.95 -4.62 -6.69
N ASN A 116 21.89 -3.84 -6.13
CA ASN A 116 22.86 -3.03 -6.87
C ASN A 116 22.22 -2.07 -7.90
N GLN A 117 20.99 -1.64 -7.65
CA GLN A 117 20.23 -0.73 -8.52
C GLN A 117 20.48 0.75 -8.20
N VAL A 118 21.50 1.03 -7.38
CA VAL A 118 21.97 2.37 -7.04
C VAL A 118 23.29 2.65 -7.77
N GLY A 119 23.21 3.31 -8.93
CA GLY A 119 24.41 3.78 -9.63
C GLY A 119 25.07 4.98 -8.94
N PRO A 120 26.30 5.37 -9.33
CA PRO A 120 27.07 6.44 -8.68
C PRO A 120 26.61 7.87 -9.02
N SER A 121 25.55 8.04 -9.82
CA SER A 121 25.12 9.36 -10.32
C SER A 121 24.48 10.23 -9.23
N LEU A 122 24.63 11.56 -9.36
CA LEU A 122 23.91 12.53 -8.52
C LEU A 122 22.38 12.35 -8.59
N TYR A 123 21.87 11.93 -9.75
CA TYR A 123 20.45 11.64 -9.94
C TYR A 123 19.97 10.53 -8.99
N ASN A 124 20.77 9.47 -8.80
CA ASN A 124 20.41 8.37 -7.90
C ASN A 124 20.39 8.82 -6.44
N LEU A 125 21.30 9.71 -6.05
CA LEU A 125 21.28 10.32 -4.73
C LEU A 125 19.99 11.14 -4.52
N THR A 126 19.58 11.93 -5.51
CA THR A 126 18.33 12.69 -5.45
C THR A 126 17.10 11.77 -5.37
N ALA A 127 17.07 10.68 -6.14
CA ALA A 127 16.01 9.68 -6.06
C ALA A 127 15.94 9.02 -4.67
N PHE A 128 17.09 8.68 -4.08
CA PHE A 128 17.17 8.14 -2.73
C PHE A 128 16.72 9.14 -1.65
N LEU A 129 17.10 10.41 -1.77
CA LEU A 129 16.64 11.45 -0.85
C LEU A 129 15.13 11.69 -1.00
N SER A 130 14.58 11.53 -2.21
CA SER A 130 13.14 11.70 -2.47
C SER A 130 12.29 10.75 -1.63
N PHE A 131 12.77 9.53 -1.35
CA PHE A 131 12.13 8.61 -0.40
C PHE A 131 12.02 9.23 1.00
N LEU A 132 13.11 9.78 1.53
CA LEU A 132 13.12 10.39 2.86
C LEU A 132 12.20 11.61 2.97
N PHE A 133 12.10 12.42 1.91
CA PHE A 133 11.22 13.59 1.89
C PHE A 133 9.74 13.23 1.67
N MET A 134 9.45 12.23 0.83
CA MET A 134 8.07 11.83 0.55
C MET A 134 7.44 11.01 1.67
N THR A 135 8.23 10.29 2.45
CA THR A 135 7.75 9.47 3.58
C THR A 135 6.94 10.24 4.62
N PRO A 136 7.43 11.36 5.21
CA PRO A 136 6.65 12.12 6.18
C PRO A 136 5.40 12.73 5.56
N LEU A 137 5.45 13.10 4.27
CA LEU A 137 4.29 13.60 3.54
C LEU A 137 3.23 12.50 3.38
N ALA A 138 3.62 11.29 2.96
CA ALA A 138 2.74 10.14 2.87
C ALA A 138 2.14 9.77 4.23
N TYR A 139 2.95 9.75 5.28
CA TYR A 139 2.50 9.51 6.65
C TYR A 139 1.44 10.54 7.11
N LEU A 140 1.69 11.83 6.86
CA LEU A 140 0.79 12.91 7.21
C LEU A 140 -0.55 12.79 6.46
N VAL A 141 -0.49 12.55 5.14
CA VAL A 141 -1.69 12.38 4.30
C VAL A 141 -2.53 11.19 4.77
N GLY A 142 -1.91 10.05 5.07
CA GLY A 142 -2.61 8.88 5.61
C GLY A 142 -3.29 9.16 6.96
N ASN A 143 -2.62 9.93 7.84
CA ASN A 143 -3.20 10.35 9.10
C ASN A 143 -4.41 11.26 8.92
N ILE A 144 -4.34 12.24 8.01
CA ILE A 144 -5.47 13.11 7.68
C ILE A 144 -6.63 12.28 7.13
N TYR A 145 -6.34 11.37 6.20
CA TYR A 145 -7.35 10.50 5.60
C TYR A 145 -8.06 9.63 6.65
N ARG A 146 -7.32 9.01 7.58
CA ARG A 146 -7.92 8.22 8.67
C ARG A 146 -8.78 9.08 9.61
N LYS A 147 -8.38 10.31 9.91
CA LYS A 147 -9.19 11.24 10.71
C LYS A 147 -10.53 11.52 10.01
N VAL A 148 -10.51 11.82 8.72
CA VAL A 148 -11.72 12.08 7.92
C VAL A 148 -12.64 10.86 7.89
N ILE A 149 -12.10 9.65 7.70
CA ILE A 149 -12.91 8.41 7.73
C ILE A 149 -13.58 8.22 9.10
N ASN A 150 -12.84 8.41 10.19
CA ASN A 150 -13.36 8.21 11.53
C ASN A 150 -14.46 9.22 11.86
N GLN A 151 -14.28 10.48 11.49
CA GLN A 151 -15.32 11.51 11.64
C GLN A 151 -16.58 11.15 10.84
N ARG A 152 -16.44 10.68 9.60
CA ARG A 152 -17.59 10.23 8.79
C ARG A 152 -18.32 9.04 9.43
N LYS A 153 -17.58 8.09 10.02
CA LYS A 153 -18.18 6.95 10.75
C LYS A 153 -18.95 7.43 11.98
N GLU A 154 -18.40 8.38 12.72
CA GLU A 154 -19.05 8.97 13.89
C GLU A 154 -20.35 9.70 13.51
N ILE A 155 -20.31 10.55 12.49
CA ILE A 155 -21.49 11.23 11.93
C ILE A 155 -22.56 10.21 11.54
N ASN A 156 -22.20 9.17 10.78
CA ASN A 156 -23.16 8.14 10.36
C ASN A 156 -23.77 7.36 11.55
N ASN A 157 -22.98 7.13 12.60
CA ASN A 157 -23.47 6.46 13.80
C ASN A 157 -24.40 7.37 14.62
N LEU A 158 -24.12 8.66 14.68
CA LEU A 158 -24.99 9.66 15.31
C LEU A 158 -26.30 9.82 14.55
N SER A 159 -26.26 9.94 13.22
CA SER A 159 -27.45 10.00 12.37
C SER A 159 -28.35 8.78 12.58
N ARG A 160 -27.77 7.57 12.62
CA ARG A 160 -28.53 6.33 12.89
C ARG A 160 -29.15 6.30 14.29
N LYS A 161 -28.49 6.88 15.30
CA LYS A 161 -29.04 6.99 16.66
C LYS A 161 -30.23 7.95 16.71
N ILE A 162 -30.14 9.10 16.02
CA ILE A 162 -31.23 10.07 15.94
C ILE A 162 -32.46 9.44 15.26
N GLU A 163 -32.26 8.78 14.12
CA GLU A 163 -33.32 8.05 13.40
C GLU A 163 -34.01 7.01 14.31
N ASN A 164 -33.23 6.20 15.03
CA ASN A 164 -33.79 5.21 15.96
C ASN A 164 -34.56 5.84 17.14
N LEU A 165 -34.19 7.05 17.58
CA LEU A 165 -34.87 7.76 18.65
C LEU A 165 -36.18 8.39 18.16
N GLU A 166 -36.19 8.97 16.96
CA GLU A 166 -37.38 9.57 16.35
C GLU A 166 -38.46 8.52 16.05
N TYR A 167 -38.09 7.37 15.47
CA TYR A 167 -39.03 6.29 15.16
C TYR A 167 -39.30 5.34 16.34
N GLY A 168 -38.40 5.27 17.32
CA GLY A 168 -38.56 4.46 18.53
C GLY A 168 -39.56 5.03 19.54
N THR A 169 -39.88 6.32 19.47
CA THR A 169 -40.88 6.97 20.32
C THR A 169 -42.32 6.88 19.80
N GLU A 170 -42.54 6.42 18.57
CA GLU A 170 -43.88 6.46 17.95
C GLU A 170 -44.76 5.21 18.17
N PHE A 171 -44.24 4.06 18.64
CA PHE A 171 -45.09 2.89 18.93
C PHE A 171 -44.60 2.05 20.11
N PRO A 172 -45.29 2.06 21.27
CA PRO A 172 -45.24 0.91 22.16
C PRO A 172 -45.89 -0.25 21.41
N VAL A 173 -45.09 -1.22 20.96
CA VAL A 173 -45.60 -2.50 20.47
C VAL A 173 -46.30 -3.16 21.64
N ILE A 174 -47.63 -2.97 21.71
CA ILE A 174 -48.51 -3.71 22.59
C ILE A 174 -48.48 -5.14 22.07
N LYS A 175 -47.66 -5.99 22.70
CA LYS A 175 -47.75 -7.44 22.53
C LYS A 175 -49.06 -7.89 23.20
N SER A 176 -50.05 -8.22 22.38
CA SER A 176 -51.23 -9.02 22.76
C SER A 176 -50.90 -10.51 22.66
#